data_AF-A0AA86TTW9-F1
#
_entry.id   AF-A0AA86TTW9-F1
#
_cell.length_a   1.000
_cell.length_b   1.000
_cell.length_c   1.000
_cell.angle_alpha   90.00
_cell.angle_beta   90.00
_cell.angle_gamma   90.00
#
_symmetry.space_group_name_H-M   'P 1'
#
loop_
_entity.id
_entity.type
_entity.pdbx_description
1 polymer ?
#
loop_
_entity_poly.entity_id
_entity_poly.type
_entity_poly.pdbx_seq_one_letter_code
_entity_poly.pdbx_strand_id
1 'polypeptide(L)'
;MLSGDQHIPTTLLTQFTEKPYYGLKMHANLLNAEKIKNCCDQNKTYDINIYNKTQERVIIQRMRRGDICLIIQTQPKHYSGAIAIVQVVDIKLTVITVSFLRYLQRKISIEDLKKLDPVFNYSKMIITIPEKLFNRIIQMEDVKTLVIDRSE
;
A
#
# COMPACT_ATOMS: atom_id res chain seq x y z
N MET A 1 24.89 -17.32 43.87
CA MET A 1 24.29 -16.01 44.18
C MET A 1 24.43 -15.12 42.94
N LEU A 2 23.29 -14.54 42.56
CA LEU A 2 23.00 -13.37 41.68
C LEU A 2 24.17 -12.36 41.56
N SER A 3 24.30 -11.48 40.58
CA SER A 3 23.64 -11.11 39.32
C SER A 3 24.41 -9.86 38.85
N GLY A 4 24.19 -9.47 37.59
CA GLY A 4 24.25 -8.07 37.19
C GLY A 4 25.47 -7.73 36.35
N ASP A 5 25.36 -7.02 35.24
CA ASP A 5 24.21 -6.51 34.52
C ASP A 5 24.73 -6.19 33.13
N GLN A 6 24.23 -6.91 32.11
CA GLN A 6 24.49 -6.52 30.73
C GLN A 6 23.58 -5.35 30.41
N HIS A 7 24.05 -4.14 30.69
CA HIS A 7 23.46 -2.90 30.18
C HIS A 7 23.55 -2.91 28.66
N ILE A 8 22.49 -3.38 28.00
CA ILE A 8 22.27 -3.13 26.58
C ILE A 8 22.00 -1.62 26.46
N PRO A 9 22.80 -0.87 25.68
CA PRO A 9 22.60 0.56 25.54
C PRO A 9 21.22 0.84 24.95
N THR A 10 20.39 1.54 25.71
CA THR A 10 19.04 1.99 25.31
C THR A 10 19.07 2.93 24.09
N THR A 11 20.25 3.36 23.65
CA THR A 11 20.50 4.14 22.44
C THR A 11 20.20 3.39 21.12
N LEU A 12 20.01 2.06 21.13
CA LEU A 12 19.54 1.30 19.94
C LEU A 12 18.01 1.22 19.81
N LEU A 13 17.24 1.65 20.82
CA LEU A 13 15.77 1.55 20.85
C LEU A 13 15.06 2.73 20.17
N THR A 14 15.80 3.67 19.58
CA THR A 14 15.26 4.79 18.78
C THR A 14 15.58 4.64 17.29
N GLN A 15 15.55 3.41 16.78
CA GLN A 15 15.08 3.25 15.40
C GLN A 15 13.61 3.70 15.41
N PHE A 16 13.39 4.97 15.10
CA PHE A 16 12.10 5.51 14.71
C PHE A 16 11.47 4.48 13.79
N THR A 17 10.52 3.70 14.32
CA THR A 17 9.82 2.70 13.54
C THR A 17 8.86 3.50 12.68
N GLU A 18 9.38 4.00 11.55
CA GLU A 18 8.61 4.67 10.51
C GLU A 18 7.32 3.86 10.33
N LYS A 19 6.17 4.53 10.46
CA LYS A 19 4.89 3.84 10.37
C LYS A 19 4.82 3.18 8.99
N PRO A 20 4.72 1.85 8.90
CA PRO A 20 4.69 1.20 7.59
C PRO A 20 3.38 1.54 6.89
N TYR A 21 3.48 1.85 5.60
CA TYR A 21 2.34 1.87 4.70
C TYR A 21 2.24 0.50 4.03
N TYR A 22 1.11 0.21 3.39
CA TYR A 22 0.90 -1.07 2.72
C TYR A 22 0.47 -0.88 1.27
N GLY A 23 0.80 -1.83 0.41
CA GLY A 23 0.29 -1.92 -0.95
C GLY A 23 -0.60 -3.14 -1.10
N LEU A 24 -1.82 -2.94 -1.59
CA LEU A 24 -2.77 -3.99 -1.92
C LEU A 24 -2.81 -4.17 -3.44
N LYS A 25 -2.11 -5.20 -3.92
CA LYS A 25 -2.01 -5.56 -5.33
C LYS A 25 -3.20 -6.42 -5.76
N MET A 26 -3.90 -5.99 -6.80
CA MET A 26 -5.11 -6.65 -7.28
C MET A 26 -5.23 -6.61 -8.81
N HIS A 27 -6.02 -7.53 -9.36
CA HIS A 27 -6.42 -7.51 -10.76
C HIS A 27 -7.64 -6.60 -10.91
N ALA A 28 -7.58 -5.60 -11.79
CA ALA A 28 -8.62 -4.59 -11.99
C ALA A 28 -10.00 -5.20 -12.31
N ASN A 29 -10.04 -6.25 -13.14
CA ASN A 29 -11.29 -6.93 -13.47
C ASN A 29 -11.91 -7.73 -12.32
N LEU A 30 -11.13 -8.12 -11.30
CA LEU A 30 -11.65 -8.82 -10.12
C LEU A 30 -12.05 -7.82 -9.03
N LEU A 31 -11.20 -6.80 -8.85
CA LEU A 31 -11.39 -5.73 -7.89
C LEU A 31 -10.70 -4.45 -8.41
N ASN A 32 -11.49 -3.43 -8.72
CA ASN A 32 -10.99 -2.10 -9.06
C ASN A 32 -11.33 -1.10 -7.95
N ALA A 33 -10.64 0.05 -7.94
CA ALA A 33 -10.88 1.08 -6.92
C ALA A 33 -12.28 1.69 -7.00
N GLU A 34 -12.92 1.69 -8.17
CA GLU A 34 -14.30 2.15 -8.34
C GLU A 34 -15.29 1.29 -7.56
N LYS A 35 -15.18 -0.04 -7.65
CA LYS A 35 -16.01 -0.97 -6.87
C LYS A 35 -15.81 -0.79 -5.37
N ILE A 36 -14.55 -0.60 -4.94
CA ILE A 36 -14.22 -0.32 -3.54
C ILE A 36 -14.89 0.99 -3.11
N LYS A 37 -14.74 2.07 -3.89
CA LYS A 37 -15.33 3.38 -3.59
C LYS A 37 -16.85 3.30 -3.51
N ASN A 38 -17.52 2.77 -4.52
CA ASN A 38 -18.98 2.71 -4.58
C ASN A 38 -19.56 1.93 -3.40
N CYS A 39 -18.92 0.83 -2.99
CA CYS A 39 -19.33 0.10 -1.80
C CYS A 39 -19.07 0.88 -0.52
N CYS A 40 -17.91 1.56 -0.38
CA CYS A 40 -17.62 2.41 0.77
C CYS A 40 -18.57 3.62 0.87
N ASP A 41 -19.02 4.19 -0.25
CA ASP A 41 -19.97 5.30 -0.25
C ASP A 41 -21.32 4.86 0.36
N GLN A 42 -21.75 3.63 0.07
CA GLN A 42 -23.00 3.03 0.56
C GLN A 42 -22.87 2.45 1.97
N ASN A 43 -21.85 1.63 2.21
CA ASN A 43 -21.70 0.77 3.39
C ASN A 43 -20.59 1.22 4.33
N LYS A 44 -19.89 2.32 4.03
CA LYS A 44 -18.69 2.86 4.74
C LYS A 44 -17.44 2.00 4.63
N THR A 45 -17.57 0.71 4.32
CA THR A 45 -16.44 -0.21 4.22
C THR A 45 -16.54 -1.16 3.04
N TYR A 46 -15.41 -1.79 2.70
CA TYR A 46 -15.29 -2.88 1.73
C TYR A 46 -14.35 -3.98 2.24
N ASP A 47 -14.75 -5.23 2.08
CA ASP A 47 -13.97 -6.40 2.48
C ASP A 47 -13.08 -6.89 1.34
N ILE A 48 -11.76 -6.78 1.53
CA ILE A 48 -10.77 -7.30 0.60
C ILE A 48 -10.34 -8.69 1.04
N ASN A 49 -10.79 -9.69 0.29
CA ASN A 49 -10.38 -11.08 0.47
C ASN A 49 -8.95 -11.29 -0.06
N ILE A 50 -8.07 -11.81 0.80
CA ILE A 50 -6.68 -12.11 0.48
C ILE A 50 -6.53 -13.62 0.39
N TYR A 51 -6.00 -14.12 -0.72
CA TYR A 51 -5.74 -15.55 -0.86
C TYR A 51 -4.73 -16.01 0.20
N ASN A 52 -5.02 -17.18 0.76
CA ASN A 52 -4.42 -17.69 1.97
C ASN A 52 -2.99 -18.22 1.76
N LYS A 53 -2.05 -17.35 1.42
CA LYS A 53 -0.63 -17.65 1.32
C LYS A 53 0.06 -17.29 2.63
N THR A 54 0.95 -18.17 3.11
CA THR A 54 1.62 -18.06 4.42
C THR A 54 2.37 -16.74 4.60
N GLN A 55 2.95 -16.19 3.53
CA GLN A 55 3.75 -14.96 3.60
C GLN A 55 2.88 -13.71 3.81
N GLU A 56 1.70 -13.67 3.20
CA GLU A 56 0.73 -12.58 3.32
C GLU A 56 0.15 -12.53 4.75
N ARG A 57 -0.05 -13.69 5.41
CA ARG A 57 -0.51 -13.75 6.80
C ARG A 57 0.40 -12.98 7.74
N VAL A 58 1.72 -13.06 7.56
CA VAL A 58 2.70 -12.35 8.40
C VAL A 58 2.52 -10.84 8.28
N ILE A 59 2.22 -10.33 7.08
CA ILE A 59 1.99 -8.90 6.86
C ILE A 59 0.63 -8.50 7.46
N ILE A 60 -0.43 -9.28 7.21
CA ILE A 60 -1.77 -9.03 7.76
C ILE A 60 -1.74 -8.96 9.29
N GLN A 61 -1.01 -9.86 9.96
CA GLN A 61 -0.85 -9.87 11.42
C GLN A 61 -0.18 -8.61 11.98
N ARG A 62 0.57 -7.87 11.16
CA ARG A 62 1.23 -6.61 11.55
C ARG A 62 0.36 -5.39 11.29
N MET A 63 -0.61 -5.49 10.39
CA MET A 63 -1.53 -4.39 10.11
C MET A 63 -2.41 -4.08 11.32
N ARG A 64 -2.85 -2.83 11.43
CA ARG A 64 -3.71 -2.30 12.48
C ARG A 64 -4.80 -1.43 11.87
N ARG A 65 -5.90 -1.26 12.61
CA ARG A 65 -6.92 -0.26 12.30
C ARG A 65 -6.25 1.12 12.21
N GLY A 66 -6.58 1.88 11.17
CA GLY A 66 -5.99 3.18 10.89
C GLY A 66 -4.73 3.13 10.00
N ASP A 67 -4.25 1.94 9.63
CA ASP A 67 -3.16 1.81 8.66
C ASP A 67 -3.61 2.23 7.26
N ILE A 68 -2.69 2.83 6.52
CA ILE A 68 -2.94 3.37 5.20
C ILE A 68 -2.44 2.39 4.15
N CYS A 69 -3.27 2.14 3.15
CA CYS A 69 -2.95 1.25 2.05
C CYS A 69 -3.11 1.95 0.71
N LEU A 70 -2.16 1.66 -0.19
CA LEU A 70 -2.22 2.02 -1.59
C LEU A 70 -2.89 0.89 -2.38
N ILE A 71 -3.93 1.21 -3.15
CA ILE A 71 -4.54 0.29 -4.10
C ILE A 71 -3.70 0.27 -5.39
N ILE A 72 -3.17 -0.90 -5.72
CA ILE A 72 -2.29 -1.11 -6.88
C ILE A 72 -2.95 -2.14 -7.81
N GLN A 73 -3.32 -1.71 -9.00
CA GLN A 73 -3.77 -2.61 -10.05
C GLN A 73 -2.55 -3.19 -10.76
N THR A 74 -2.42 -4.51 -10.81
CA THR A 74 -1.28 -5.17 -11.49
C THR A 74 -1.64 -5.65 -12.89
N GLN A 75 -2.92 -5.90 -13.15
CA GLN A 75 -3.45 -6.38 -14.43
C GLN A 75 -4.86 -5.85 -14.68
N PRO A 76 -5.30 -5.72 -15.95
CA PRO A 76 -4.50 -5.85 -17.17
C PRO A 76 -3.54 -4.66 -17.38
N LYS A 77 -2.54 -4.80 -18.27
CA LYS A 77 -1.40 -3.87 -18.38
C LYS A 77 -1.81 -2.40 -18.55
N HIS A 78 -2.82 -2.10 -19.37
CA HIS A 78 -3.29 -0.73 -19.61
C HIS A 78 -3.90 -0.05 -18.37
N TYR A 79 -4.48 -0.83 -17.44
CA TYR A 79 -4.96 -0.33 -16.15
C TYR A 79 -3.91 -0.41 -15.03
N SER A 80 -2.75 -1.01 -15.27
CA SER A 80 -1.78 -1.27 -14.21
C SER A 80 -1.16 0.01 -13.63
N GLY A 81 -1.12 0.09 -12.31
CA GLY A 81 -0.62 1.24 -11.56
C GLY A 81 -1.26 1.42 -10.18
N ALA A 82 -0.71 2.33 -9.38
CA ALA A 82 -1.36 2.80 -8.17
C ALA A 82 -2.43 3.84 -8.50
N ILE A 83 -3.58 3.76 -7.82
CA ILE A 83 -4.77 4.54 -8.21
C ILE A 83 -5.54 5.19 -7.05
N ALA A 84 -5.48 4.62 -5.85
CA ALA A 84 -6.28 5.09 -4.73
C ALA A 84 -5.63 4.78 -3.39
N ILE A 85 -6.07 5.49 -2.36
CA ILE A 85 -5.67 5.32 -0.98
C ILE A 85 -6.89 4.88 -0.17
N VAL A 86 -6.71 3.87 0.65
CA VAL A 86 -7.71 3.35 1.58
C VAL A 86 -7.11 3.28 2.99
N GLN A 87 -7.98 3.20 4.00
CA GLN A 87 -7.60 2.99 5.39
C GLN A 87 -8.17 1.68 5.90
N VAL A 88 -7.38 0.93 6.65
CA VAL A 88 -7.82 -0.29 7.34
C VAL A 88 -8.78 0.05 8.47
N VAL A 89 -9.94 -0.61 8.50
CA VAL A 89 -10.98 -0.45 9.53
C VAL A 89 -11.02 -1.66 10.47
N ASP A 90 -10.82 -2.85 9.91
CA ASP A 90 -10.79 -4.13 10.64
C ASP A 90 -9.95 -5.17 9.88
N ILE A 91 -9.42 -6.16 10.60
CA ILE A 91 -8.57 -7.20 10.05
C ILE A 91 -8.99 -8.56 10.60
N LYS A 92 -9.28 -9.49 9.69
CA LYS A 92 -9.46 -10.92 9.97
C LYS A 92 -8.38 -11.70 9.23
N LEU A 93 -8.23 -12.99 9.56
CA LEU A 93 -7.11 -13.83 9.10
C LEU A 93 -6.84 -13.75 7.58
N THR A 94 -7.89 -13.64 6.76
CA THR A 94 -7.82 -13.57 5.29
C THR A 94 -8.63 -12.42 4.70
N VAL A 95 -9.09 -11.47 5.53
CA VAL A 95 -9.95 -10.36 5.09
C VAL A 95 -9.45 -9.07 5.69
N ILE A 96 -9.20 -8.08 4.83
CA ILE A 96 -8.87 -6.72 5.24
C ILE A 96 -10.10 -5.86 4.94
N THR A 97 -10.73 -5.35 5.99
CA THR A 97 -11.85 -4.41 5.85
C THR A 97 -11.28 -3.01 5.71
N VAL A 98 -11.61 -2.31 4.64
CA VAL A 98 -11.08 -0.97 4.35
C VAL A 98 -12.18 0.07 4.19
N SER A 99 -11.84 1.33 4.42
CA SER A 99 -12.64 2.49 4.01
C SER A 99 -11.90 3.26 2.91
N PHE A 100 -12.64 3.80 1.96
CA PHE A 100 -12.07 4.59 0.87
C PHE A 100 -11.71 6.00 1.36
N LEU A 101 -10.48 6.46 1.14
CA LEU A 101 -10.07 7.83 1.49
C LEU A 101 -10.16 8.75 0.28
N ARG A 102 -9.41 8.45 -0.78
CA ARG A 102 -9.37 9.24 -2.01
C ARG A 102 -8.75 8.47 -3.17
N TYR A 103 -9.02 8.93 -4.38
CA TYR A 103 -8.17 8.63 -5.53
C TYR A 103 -6.83 9.39 -5.43
N LEU A 104 -5.80 8.85 -6.08
CA LEU A 104 -4.62 9.64 -6.43
C LEU A 104 -5.02 10.70 -7.46
N GLN A 105 -4.39 11.87 -7.46
CA GLN A 105 -4.66 12.92 -8.45
C GLN A 105 -4.39 12.42 -9.88
N ARG A 106 -3.45 11.48 -10.03
CA ARG A 106 -3.23 10.72 -11.26
C ARG A 106 -2.79 9.29 -10.94
N LYS A 107 -3.02 8.38 -11.89
CA LYS A 107 -2.48 7.01 -11.82
C LYS A 107 -0.96 7.04 -11.92
N ILE A 108 -0.28 6.36 -10.99
CA ILE A 108 1.17 6.12 -11.09
C ILE A 108 1.38 4.75 -11.74
N SER A 109 2.02 4.72 -12.91
CA SER A 109 2.14 3.48 -13.70
C SER A 109 2.90 2.39 -12.92
N ILE A 110 2.58 1.12 -13.19
CA ILE A 110 3.32 0.02 -12.55
C ILE A 110 4.81 0.03 -12.95
N GLU A 111 5.13 0.53 -14.13
CA GLU A 111 6.49 0.65 -14.64
C GLU A 111 7.29 1.67 -13.83
N ASP A 112 6.68 2.80 -13.47
CA ASP A 112 7.34 3.81 -12.63
C ASP A 112 7.48 3.32 -11.18
N LEU A 113 6.46 2.64 -10.64
CA LEU A 113 6.56 2.01 -9.31
C LEU A 113 7.72 1.02 -9.25
N LYS A 114 7.89 0.17 -10.28
CA LYS A 114 8.98 -0.81 -10.35
C LYS A 114 10.37 -0.17 -10.46
N LYS A 115 10.48 1.03 -11.05
CA LYS A 115 11.74 1.81 -11.07
C LYS A 115 12.06 2.44 -9.72
N LEU A 116 11.04 2.78 -8.93
CA LEU A 116 11.24 3.36 -7.60
C LEU A 116 11.84 2.36 -6.61
N ASP A 117 11.31 1.13 -6.59
CA ASP A 117 11.72 0.12 -5.60
C ASP A 117 11.41 -1.32 -6.06
N PRO A 118 12.31 -2.29 -5.80
CA PRO A 118 12.11 -3.69 -6.15
C PRO A 118 10.90 -4.36 -5.47
N VAL A 119 10.35 -3.81 -4.38
CA VAL A 119 9.17 -4.36 -3.69
C VAL A 119 7.95 -4.49 -4.61
N PHE A 120 7.86 -3.64 -5.63
CA PHE A 120 6.78 -3.68 -6.62
C PHE A 120 6.91 -4.83 -7.62
N ASN A 121 8.10 -5.45 -7.76
CA ASN A 121 8.34 -6.60 -8.64
C ASN A 121 7.82 -7.93 -8.06
N TYR A 122 7.57 -8.00 -6.75
CA TYR A 122 7.08 -9.24 -6.14
C TYR A 122 5.63 -9.55 -6.54
N SER A 123 5.33 -10.85 -6.71
CA SER A 123 4.00 -11.37 -7.02
C SER A 123 3.04 -11.42 -5.81
N LYS A 124 3.48 -10.93 -4.65
CA LYS A 124 2.69 -10.87 -3.41
C LYS A 124 1.51 -9.92 -3.57
N MET A 125 0.35 -10.32 -3.05
CA MET A 125 -0.84 -9.45 -3.03
C MET A 125 -0.71 -8.30 -2.06
N ILE A 126 0.07 -8.49 -0.99
CA ILE A 126 0.31 -7.46 0.02
C ILE A 126 1.80 -7.21 0.10
N ILE A 127 2.17 -5.94 0.11
CA ILE A 127 3.55 -5.50 0.33
C ILE A 127 3.59 -4.44 1.42
N THR A 128 4.70 -4.39 2.15
CA THR A 128 5.02 -3.26 3.03
C THR A 128 5.71 -2.18 2.21
N ILE A 129 5.30 -0.93 2.39
CA ILE A 129 5.84 0.25 1.72
C ILE A 129 6.43 1.14 2.82
N PRO A 130 7.77 1.37 2.83
CA PRO A 130 8.39 2.32 3.74
C PRO A 130 7.81 3.73 3.55
N GLU A 131 7.78 4.53 4.63
CA GLU A 131 7.21 5.88 4.60
C GLU A 131 7.84 6.77 3.52
N LYS A 132 9.17 6.76 3.41
CA LYS A 132 9.89 7.49 2.37
C LYS A 132 9.45 7.11 0.95
N LEU A 133 9.17 5.83 0.72
CA LEU A 133 8.71 5.33 -0.57
C LEU A 133 7.25 5.73 -0.83
N PHE A 134 6.39 5.65 0.19
CA PHE A 134 5.01 6.11 0.10
C PHE A 134 4.97 7.60 -0.24
N ASN A 135 5.70 8.43 0.49
CA ASN A 135 5.76 9.88 0.24
C ASN A 135 6.26 10.22 -1.16
N ARG A 136 7.24 9.46 -1.68
CA ARG A 136 7.68 9.60 -3.09
C ARG A 136 6.55 9.31 -4.08
N ILE A 137 5.75 8.28 -3.86
CA ILE A 137 4.60 7.95 -4.72
C ILE A 137 3.56 9.09 -4.68
N ILE A 138 3.31 9.67 -3.50
CA ILE A 138 2.42 10.83 -3.37
C ILE A 138 2.98 12.05 -4.12
N GLN A 139 4.28 12.33 -4.01
CA GLN A 139 4.92 13.43 -4.76
C GLN A 139 4.83 13.25 -6.28
N MET A 140 4.81 12.00 -6.75
CA MET A 140 4.59 11.73 -8.16
C MET A 140 3.17 12.08 -8.61
N GLU A 141 2.20 12.30 -7.72
CA GLU A 141 0.88 12.83 -8.10
C GLU A 141 0.99 14.25 -8.69
N ASP A 142 1.88 15.07 -8.15
CA ASP A 142 1.98 16.51 -8.44
C ASP A 142 2.87 16.86 -9.63
N VAL A 143 3.65 15.89 -10.16
CA VAL A 143 4.50 16.13 -11.34
C VAL A 143 3.60 16.25 -12.56
N LYS A 144 3.19 17.49 -12.88
CA LYS A 144 2.61 17.83 -14.18
C LYS A 144 3.53 17.28 -15.24
N THR A 145 3.02 16.39 -16.07
CA THR A 145 3.70 15.99 -17.30
C THR A 145 3.86 17.27 -18.11
N LEU A 146 5.07 17.84 -18.11
CA LEU A 146 5.45 18.85 -19.08
C LEU A 146 5.32 18.15 -20.44
N VAL A 147 4.18 18.37 -21.09
CA VAL A 147 4.04 18.12 -22.51
C VAL A 147 5.01 19.10 -23.15
N ILE A 148 6.20 18.60 -23.48
CA ILE A 148 7.11 19.32 -24.38
C ILE A 148 6.39 19.27 -25.72
N ASP A 149 5.68 20.35 -26.01
CA ASP A 149 5.08 20.60 -27.31
C ASP A 149 6.24 20.70 -28.31
N ARG A 150 6.50 19.61 -29.04
CA ARG A 150 7.38 19.64 -30.20
C ARG A 150 6.54 20.13 -31.37
N SER A 151 6.27 21.43 -31.37
CA SER A 151 5.84 22.16 -32.54
C SER A 151 7.08 22.76 -33.20
N GLU A 152 7.68 22.01 -34.12
CA GLU A 152 8.51 22.53 -35.23
C GLU A 152 8.12 21.79 -36.51
#